data_AF-A0A1E5IFF2-F1
#
_entry.id   AF-A0A1E5IFF2-F1
#
_cell.length_a   1.000
_cell.length_b   1.000
_cell.length_c   1.000
_cell.angle_alpha   90.00
_cell.angle_beta   90.00
_cell.angle_gamma   90.00
#
_symmetry.space_group_name_H-M   'P 1'
#
loop_
_entity.id
_entity.type
_entity.pdbx_description
1 polymer ?
#
loop_
_entity_poly.entity_id
_entity_poly.type
_entity_poly.pdbx_seq_one_letter_code
_entity_poly.pdbx_strand_id
1 'polypeptide(L)' 'MTGGEPTLQNDLCNLIKKIKNLKFLVKLDTNDTNPEILQELIHEKLINFVAMDVKSPAEKYKLFFKGNLNLIMQSLRM' A
#
# COMPACT_ATOMS: atom_id res chain seq x y z
N MET A 1 -8.34 7.01 0.62
CA MET A 1 -9.31 6.37 1.55
C MET A 1 -8.78 6.60 2.95
N THR A 2 -9.62 6.92 3.95
CA THR A 2 -9.17 7.21 5.32
C THR A 2 -9.75 6.18 6.29
N GLY A 3 -8.94 5.69 7.23
CA GLY A 3 -9.27 4.59 8.14
C GLY A 3 -8.03 3.73 8.42
N GLY A 4 -8.21 2.48 8.86
CA GLY A 4 -7.13 1.49 8.97
C GLY A 4 -6.46 1.17 7.62
N GLU A 5 -5.62 0.14 7.58
CA GLU A 5 -4.87 -0.22 6.37
C GLU A 5 -5.79 -0.60 5.19
N PRO A 6 -5.78 0.15 4.06
CA PRO A 6 -6.63 -0.14 2.91
C PRO A 6 -6.41 -1.51 2.29
N THR A 7 -5.18 -2.03 2.30
CA THR A 7 -4.86 -3.36 1.75
C THR A 7 -5.46 -4.52 2.56
N LEU A 8 -6.18 -4.26 3.66
CA LEU A 8 -6.95 -5.27 4.36
C LEU A 8 -8.38 -5.44 3.82
N GLN A 9 -8.83 -4.54 2.93
CA GLN A 9 -10.15 -4.61 2.31
C GLN A 9 -10.10 -5.49 1.05
N ASN A 10 -10.82 -6.61 1.08
CA ASN A 10 -10.85 -7.58 -0.02
C ASN A 10 -11.39 -7.00 -1.34
N ASP A 11 -12.17 -5.92 -1.30
CA ASP A 11 -12.78 -5.30 -2.48
C ASP A 11 -12.03 -4.04 -2.97
N LEU A 12 -10.85 -3.74 -2.40
CA LEU A 12 -10.04 -2.56 -2.75
C LEU A 12 -9.79 -2.45 -4.25
N CYS A 13 -9.33 -3.54 -4.90
CA CYS A 13 -9.07 -3.56 -6.34
C CYS A 13 -10.31 -3.22 -7.17
N ASN A 14 -11.48 -3.76 -6.78
CA ASN A 14 -12.74 -3.50 -7.47
C ASN A 14 -13.19 -2.04 -7.31
N LEU A 15 -13.01 -1.47 -6.12
CA LEU A 15 -13.30 -0.06 -5.87
C LEU A 15 -12.41 0.84 -6.73
N ILE A 16 -11.11 0.59 -6.76
CA ILE A 16 -10.15 1.37 -7.54
C ILE A 16 -10.47 1.28 -9.05
N LYS A 17 -10.82 0.10 -9.57
CA LYS A 17 -11.26 -0.08 -10.96
C LYS A 17 -12.48 0.80 -11.29
N LYS A 18 -13.48 0.86 -10.39
CA LYS A 18 -14.64 1.74 -10.56
C LYS A 18 -14.26 3.22 -10.58
N ILE A 19 -13.36 3.65 -9.70
CA ILE A 19 -12.88 5.05 -9.65
C ILE A 19 -12.10 5.42 -10.91
N LYS A 20 -11.25 4.52 -11.41
CA LYS A 20 -10.50 4.75 -12.66
C LYS A 20 -11.40 4.84 -13.89
N ASN A 21 -12.50 4.07 -13.95
CA ASN A 21 -13.48 4.18 -15.03
C ASN A 21 -14.14 5.58 -15.09
N LEU A 22 -14.17 6.29 -13.97
CA LEU A 22 -14.62 7.68 -13.88
C LEU A 22 -13.51 8.70 -14.25
N LYS A 23 -12.35 8.22 -14.72
CA LYS A 23 -11.18 9.01 -15.12
C LYS A 23 -10.52 9.81 -13.99
N PHE A 24 -10.72 9.40 -12.73
CA PHE A 24 -10.00 9.99 -11.60
C PHE A 24 -8.60 9.38 -11.44
N LEU A 25 -7.68 10.19 -10.92
CA LEU A 25 -6.41 9.71 -10.41
C LEU A 25 -6.61 9.08 -9.03
N VAL A 26 -5.91 7.97 -8.78
CA VAL A 26 -6.01 7.22 -7.52
C VAL A 26 -4.69 7.30 -6.77
N LYS A 27 -4.76 7.84 -5.55
CA LYS A 27 -3.68 7.82 -4.55
C LYS A 27 -4.01 6.82 -3.45
N LEU A 28 -3.07 5.93 -3.15
CA LEU A 28 -3.17 4.98 -2.05
C LEU A 28 -2.22 5.38 -0.92
N ASP A 29 -2.73 5.45 0.31
CA ASP A 29 -1.93 5.67 1.51
C ASP A 29 -1.91 4.36 2.31
N THR A 30 -0.72 3.82 2.57
CA THR A 30 -0.54 2.49 3.19
C THR A 30 0.57 2.49 4.23
N ASN A 31 0.44 1.65 5.25
CA ASN A 31 1.49 1.31 6.21
C ASN A 31 2.30 0.06 5.82
N ASP A 32 2.01 -0.50 4.64
CA ASP A 32 2.79 -1.54 3.98
C ASP A 32 2.80 -2.90 4.69
N THR A 33 1.72 -3.21 5.41
CA THR A 33 1.53 -4.52 6.05
C THR A 33 1.14 -5.63 5.07
N ASN A 34 0.75 -5.31 3.83
CA ASN A 34 0.44 -6.28 2.79
C ASN A 34 1.01 -5.86 1.42
N PRO A 35 2.31 -6.11 1.17
CA PRO A 35 3.00 -5.65 -0.05
C PRO A 35 2.53 -6.40 -1.31
N GLU A 36 1.95 -7.59 -1.20
CA GLU A 36 1.47 -8.36 -2.35
C GLU A 36 0.33 -7.63 -3.06
N ILE A 37 -0.63 -7.10 -2.29
CA ILE A 37 -1.72 -6.29 -2.84
C ILE A 37 -1.18 -4.99 -3.44
N LEU A 38 -0.19 -4.36 -2.78
CA LEU A 38 0.45 -3.17 -3.33
C LEU A 38 1.12 -3.45 -4.68
N GLN A 39 1.82 -4.59 -4.83
CA GLN A 39 2.40 -5.03 -6.10
C GLN A 39 1.35 -5.22 -7.18
N GLU A 40 0.25 -5.91 -6.85
CA GLU A 40 -0.85 -6.14 -7.79
C GLU A 40 -1.41 -4.80 -8.29
N LEU A 41 -1.68 -3.86 -7.38
CA LEU A 41 -2.19 -2.54 -7.72
C LEU A 41 -1.25 -1.73 -8.61
N ILE A 42 0.07 -1.82 -8.38
CA ILE A 42 1.09 -1.17 -9.20
C ILE A 42 1.17 -1.85 -10.58
N HIS A 43 1.21 -3.19 -10.61
CA HIS A 43 1.34 -3.99 -11.84
C HIS A 43 0.14 -3.80 -12.77
N GLU A 44 -1.08 -3.83 -12.23
CA GLU A 44 -2.31 -3.54 -12.96
C GLU A 44 -2.49 -2.04 -13.27
N LYS A 45 -1.54 -1.18 -12.88
CA LYS A 45 -1.57 0.28 -13.02
C LYS A 45 -2.84 0.89 -12.43
N LEU A 46 -3.36 0.32 -11.35
CA LEU A 46 -4.61 0.74 -10.71
C LEU A 46 -4.43 1.98 -9.83
N ILE A 47 -3.21 2.25 -9.37
CA ILE A 47 -2.89 3.45 -8.61
C ILE A 47 -1.93 4.34 -9.40
N ASN A 48 -2.07 5.65 -9.21
CA ASN A 48 -1.20 6.66 -9.82
C ASN A 48 -0.14 7.16 -8.83
N PHE A 49 -0.43 7.05 -7.55
CA PHE A 49 0.45 7.47 -6.47
C PHE A 49 0.32 6.53 -5.28
N VAL A 50 1.43 6.27 -4.62
CA VAL A 50 1.47 5.61 -3.32
C VAL A 50 2.17 6.51 -2.32
N ALA A 51 1.56 6.74 -1.16
CA ALA A 51 2.24 7.30 0.00
C ALA A 51 2.38 6.19 1.04
N MET A 52 3.57 6.08 1.62
CA MET A 52 3.89 5.03 2.57
C MET A 52 4.36 5.62 3.90
N ASP A 53 3.82 5.11 5.00
CA ASP A 53 4.21 5.54 6.34
C ASP A 53 5.59 5.00 6.73
N VAL A 54 6.63 5.83 6.59
CA VAL A 54 7.98 5.53 7.11
C VAL A 54 8.10 6.04 8.55
N LYS A 55 7.94 5.15 9.53
CA LYS A 55 7.86 5.51 10.97
C LYS A 55 9.22 5.55 11.69
N SER A 56 10.25 4.93 11.12
CA SER A 56 11.60 4.91 11.71
C SER A 56 12.66 4.51 10.68
N PRO A 57 13.97 4.66 10.96
CA PRO A 57 15.00 4.01 10.14
C PRO A 57 14.83 2.49 10.10
N ALA A 58 15.16 1.84 8.98
CA ALA A 58 14.96 0.40 8.77
C ALA A 58 15.56 -0.47 9.91
N GLU A 59 16.72 -0.08 10.44
CA GLU A 59 17.39 -0.76 11.55
C GLU A 59 16.59 -0.73 12.86
N LYS A 60 15.79 0.32 13.07
CA LYS A 60 15.02 0.57 14.31
C LYS A 60 13.56 0.14 14.20
N TYR A 61 13.09 -0.20 13.01
CA TYR A 61 11.70 -0.60 12.81
C TYR A 61 11.29 -1.80 13.68
N LYS A 62 12.20 -2.75 13.97
CA LYS A 62 11.93 -3.90 14.85
C LYS A 62 11.46 -3.49 16.25
N LEU A 63 11.84 -2.29 16.69
CA LEU A 63 11.51 -1.79 18.03
C LEU A 63 10.04 -1.34 18.14
N PHE A 64 9.45 -0.90 17.03
CA PHE A 64 8.12 -0.27 17.01
C PHE A 64 7.10 -1.04 16.16
N PHE A 65 7.57 -1.93 15.29
CA PHE A 65 6.76 -2.72 14.38
C PHE A 65 6.75 -4.19 14.80
N LYS A 66 5.58 -4.72 15.11
CA LYS A 66 5.38 -6.13 15.47
C LYS A 66 5.17 -7.07 14.27
N GLY A 67 5.24 -6.55 13.03
CA GLY A 67 5.06 -7.33 11.80
C GLY A 67 6.38 -7.75 11.13
N ASN A 68 6.28 -8.35 9.95
CA ASN A 68 7.43 -8.81 9.19
C ASN A 68 8.07 -7.65 8.41
N LEU A 69 9.28 -7.26 8.81
CA LEU A 69 10.03 -6.17 8.18
C LEU A 69 10.48 -6.42 6.75
N ASN A 70 10.65 -7.69 6.37
CA ASN A 70 11.04 -8.00 5.00
C ASN A 70 9.95 -7.59 4.01
N LEU A 71 8.68 -7.60 4.43
CA LEU A 71 7.55 -7.14 3.64
C LEU A 71 7.66 -5.65 3.35
N ILE A 72 7.99 -4.83 4.36
CA ILE A 72 8.13 -3.38 4.18
C ILE A 72 9.32 -3.05 3.26
N MET A 73 10.43 -3.77 3.42
CA MET A 73 11.62 -3.53 2.60
C MET A 73 11.43 -3.94 1.14
N GLN A 74 10.47 -4.82 0.82
CA GLN A 74 10.15 -5.19 -0.56
C GLN A 74 9.50 -4.02 -1.30
N SER A 75 8.58 -3.29 -0.68
CA SER A 75 7.87 -2.16 -1.29
C SER A 75 8.73 -0.96 -1.62
N LEU A 76 9.77 -0.73 -0.83
CA LEU A 76 10.77 0.30 -1.12
C LEU A 76 11.64 0.00 -2.35
N ARG A 77 11.58 -1.22 -2.90
CA ARG A 77 12.41 -1.68 -4.03
C ARG A 77 11.61 -1.93 -5.31
N MET A 78 10.29 -1.74 -5.29
CA MET A 78 9.39 -1.89 -6.44
C MET A 78 9.49 -0.70 -7.39
#